data_AF-H5WW58-F1
#
_entry.id   AF-H5WW58-F1
#
_cell.length_a   1.000
_cell.length_b   1.000
_cell.length_c   1.000
_cell.angle_alpha   90.00
_cell.angle_beta   90.00
_cell.angle_gamma   90.00
#
_symmetry.space_group_name_H-M   'P 1'
#
loop_
_entity.id
_entity.type
_entity.pdbx_description
1 polymer ?
#
loop_
_entity_poly.entity_id
_entity_poly.type
_entity_poly.pdbx_seq_one_letter_code
_entity_poly.pdbx_strand_id
1 'polypeptide(L)'
;MTTLTIQPSGTVFEAEAGSSLLAAIIAAGEKLVSKCGGEASCGACHVFVTEGRKGISRMTPAENAKLDTIIGVSSKSRLACQVKLGTEPVTVELLGALSGF
;
A
#
# COMPACT_ATOMS: atom_id res chain seq x y z
N MET A 1 -2.40 9.75 -14.91
CA MET A 1 -2.98 8.51 -14.40
C MET A 1 -1.89 7.45 -14.35
N THR A 2 -2.07 6.42 -13.55
CA THR A 2 -1.18 5.26 -13.48
C THR A 2 -1.99 3.98 -13.26
N THR A 3 -1.48 2.87 -13.78
CA THR A 3 -2.07 1.56 -13.61
C THR A 3 -1.65 0.95 -12.27
N LEU A 4 -2.63 0.64 -11.42
CA LEU A 4 -2.46 -0.08 -10.17
C LEU A 4 -2.97 -1.52 -10.34
N THR A 5 -2.09 -2.49 -10.13
CA THR A 5 -2.45 -3.91 -10.11
C THR A 5 -2.48 -4.40 -8.66
N ILE A 6 -3.58 -5.02 -8.26
CA ILE A 6 -3.81 -5.50 -6.90
C ILE A 6 -3.87 -7.03 -6.89
N GLN A 7 -3.02 -7.64 -6.08
CA GLN A 7 -2.94 -9.09 -5.87
C GLN A 7 -3.48 -9.45 -4.48
N PRO A 8 -4.05 -10.66 -4.30
CA PRO A 8 -4.16 -11.77 -5.25
C PRO A 8 -5.39 -11.73 -6.17
N SER A 9 -6.26 -10.72 -6.03
CA SER A 9 -7.50 -10.62 -6.80
C SER A 9 -7.27 -10.42 -8.31
N GLY A 10 -6.10 -9.91 -8.70
CA GLY A 10 -5.80 -9.55 -10.08
C GLY A 10 -6.51 -8.29 -10.54
N THR A 11 -7.10 -7.52 -9.62
CA THR A 11 -7.82 -6.29 -9.92
C THR A 11 -6.84 -5.26 -10.51
N VAL A 12 -7.16 -4.76 -11.71
CA VAL A 12 -6.42 -3.66 -12.35
C VAL A 12 -7.28 -2.41 -12.28
N PHE A 13 -6.69 -1.32 -11.81
CA PHE A 13 -7.38 -0.05 -11.57
C PHE A 13 -6.56 1.12 -12.07
N GLU A 14 -7.19 2.07 -12.75
CA GLU A 14 -6.55 3.33 -13.15
C GLU A 14 -6.68 4.36 -12.03
N ALA A 15 -5.53 4.72 -11.44
CA ALA A 15 -5.44 5.66 -10.34
C ALA A 15 -4.88 7.01 -10.80
N GLU A 16 -5.27 8.08 -10.12
CA GLU A 16 -4.72 9.40 -10.39
C GLU A 16 -3.32 9.54 -9.78
N ALA A 17 -2.39 10.17 -10.51
CA ALA A 17 -1.08 10.47 -9.95
C ALA A 17 -1.25 11.46 -8.79
N GLY A 18 -0.54 11.23 -7.70
CA GLY A 18 -0.64 11.98 -6.45
C GLY A 18 -1.69 11.44 -5.47
N SER A 19 -2.58 10.53 -5.90
CA SER A 19 -3.56 9.92 -5.00
C SER A 19 -2.89 9.00 -3.98
N SER A 20 -3.55 8.79 -2.84
CA SER A 20 -3.12 7.80 -1.86
C SER A 20 -3.33 6.39 -2.41
N LEU A 21 -2.36 5.50 -2.19
CA LEU A 21 -2.49 4.09 -2.54
C LEU A 21 -3.68 3.44 -1.80
N LEU A 22 -3.89 3.78 -0.52
CA LEU A 22 -5.05 3.30 0.24
C LEU A 22 -6.37 3.71 -0.43
N ALA A 23 -6.49 4.97 -0.83
CA ALA A 23 -7.69 5.47 -1.48
C ALA A 23 -7.93 4.79 -2.83
N ALA A 24 -6.87 4.57 -3.62
CA ALA A 24 -6.96 3.87 -4.89
C ALA A 24 -7.40 2.40 -4.72
N ILE A 25 -6.86 1.69 -3.73
CA ILE A 25 -7.25 0.30 -3.42
C ILE A 25 -8.73 0.23 -3.02
N ILE A 26 -9.19 1.13 -2.14
CA ILE A 26 -10.61 1.17 -1.73
C ILE A 26 -11.52 1.52 -2.91
N ALA A 27 -11.11 2.47 -3.76
CA ALA A 27 -11.86 2.85 -4.95
C ALA A 27 -11.94 1.72 -6.00
N ALA A 28 -10.93 0.84 -6.04
CA ALA A 28 -10.94 -0.38 -6.84
C ALA A 28 -11.88 -1.48 -6.29
N GLY A 29 -12.54 -1.24 -5.15
CA GLY A 29 -13.46 -2.18 -4.52
C GLY A 29 -12.80 -3.18 -3.57
N GLU A 30 -11.49 -3.04 -3.31
CA GLU A 30 -10.74 -3.93 -2.43
C GLU A 30 -10.86 -3.54 -0.96
N LYS A 31 -10.81 -4.55 -0.08
CA LYS A 31 -10.98 -4.35 1.36
C LYS A 31 -9.64 -4.07 2.03
N LEU A 32 -9.29 -2.79 2.15
CA LEU A 32 -8.17 -2.32 2.96
C LEU A 32 -8.63 -1.20 3.90
N VAL A 33 -8.22 -1.24 5.17
CA VAL A 33 -8.70 -0.30 6.20
C VAL A 33 -7.54 0.42 6.88
N SER A 34 -7.72 1.70 7.16
CA SER A 34 -6.90 2.43 8.13
C SER A 34 -7.71 2.67 9.40
N LYS A 35 -7.23 2.16 10.54
CA LYS A 35 -7.87 2.39 11.84
C LYS A 35 -7.48 3.73 12.49
N CYS A 36 -6.39 4.33 12.00
CA CYS A 36 -5.79 5.54 12.56
C CYS A 36 -5.97 6.79 11.68
N GLY A 37 -6.90 6.77 10.72
CA GLY A 37 -7.08 7.91 9.81
C GLY A 37 -5.91 8.23 8.88
N GLY A 38 -4.82 7.45 8.89
CA GLY A 38 -3.64 7.69 8.06
C GLY A 38 -2.46 8.33 8.80
N GLU A 39 -2.40 8.22 10.13
CA GLU A 39 -1.33 8.80 10.96
C GLU A 39 -0.12 7.86 11.15
N ALA A 40 0.00 6.80 10.36
CA ALA A 40 1.05 5.79 10.49
C ALA A 40 1.17 5.14 11.88
N SER A 41 0.08 5.04 12.66
CA SER A 41 0.13 4.54 14.04
C SER A 41 -0.44 3.12 14.24
N CYS A 42 -1.25 2.59 13.31
CA CYS A 42 -1.94 1.30 13.51
C CYS A 42 -1.35 0.09 12.75
N GLY A 43 -0.78 0.27 11.55
CA GLY A 43 -0.31 -0.84 10.71
C GLY A 43 -1.40 -1.61 9.93
N ALA A 44 -2.70 -1.30 10.13
CA ALA A 44 -3.81 -2.03 9.50
C ALA A 44 -3.88 -1.92 7.96
N CYS A 45 -3.16 -0.96 7.37
CA CYS A 45 -3.08 -0.75 5.93
C CYS A 45 -1.74 -1.24 5.34
N HIS A 46 -1.06 -2.15 6.03
CA HIS A 46 0.18 -2.75 5.56
C HIS A 46 -0.07 -3.58 4.29
N VAL A 47 0.76 -3.34 3.28
CA VAL A 47 0.77 -4.03 1.99
C VAL A 47 2.20 -4.30 1.56
N PHE A 48 2.39 -5.21 0.61
CA PHE A 48 3.66 -5.31 -0.11
C PHE A 48 3.57 -4.59 -1.45
N VAL A 49 4.55 -3.75 -1.76
CA VAL A 49 4.74 -3.22 -3.11
C VAL A 49 5.72 -4.15 -3.81
N THR A 50 5.18 -5.02 -4.67
CA THR A 50 5.94 -6.08 -5.34
C THR A 50 6.67 -5.54 -6.57
N GLU A 51 6.09 -4.54 -7.25
CA GLU A 51 6.67 -3.88 -8.43
C GLU A 51 6.36 -2.37 -8.44
N GLY A 52 7.09 -1.59 -9.24
CA GLY A 52 6.80 -0.16 -9.41
C GLY A 52 7.23 0.75 -8.26
N ARG A 53 8.20 0.31 -7.43
CA ARG A 53 8.68 1.08 -6.26
C ARG A 53 9.23 2.48 -6.55
N LYS A 54 9.69 2.73 -7.78
CA LYS A 54 10.17 4.04 -8.21
C LYS A 54 9.00 5.00 -8.49
N GLY A 55 7.84 4.45 -8.81
CA GLY A 55 6.59 5.17 -9.09
C GLY A 55 5.80 5.56 -7.86
N ILE A 56 6.36 5.49 -6.65
CA ILE A 56 5.67 5.84 -5.41
C ILE A 56 6.50 6.76 -4.52
N SER A 57 5.82 7.47 -3.61
CA SER A 57 6.50 8.32 -2.63
C SER A 57 7.53 7.54 -1.80
N ARG A 58 8.61 8.24 -1.43
CA ARG A 58 9.61 7.70 -0.49
C ARG A 58 8.95 7.39 0.86
N MET A 59 9.49 6.38 1.53
CA MET A 59 9.06 6.02 2.87
C MET A 59 9.43 7.13 3.85
N THR A 60 8.49 7.47 4.75
CA THR A 60 8.73 8.49 5.78
C THR A 60 9.34 7.85 7.04
N PRO A 61 10.01 8.63 7.91
CA PRO A 61 10.52 8.10 9.18
C PRO A 61 9.42 7.52 10.07
N ALA A 62 8.24 8.16 10.12
CA ALA A 62 7.10 7.68 10.88
C ALA A 62 6.55 6.36 10.32
N GLU A 63 6.47 6.22 8.99
CA GLU A 63 6.12 4.97 8.33
C GLU A 63 7.10 3.86 8.70
N ASN A 64 8.41 4.12 8.59
CA ASN A 64 9.46 3.15 8.90
C ASN A 64 9.39 2.70 10.36
N ALA A 65 9.33 3.66 11.30
CA ALA A 65 9.24 3.36 12.73
C ALA A 65 8.03 2.49 13.06
N LYS A 66 6.90 2.66 12.36
CA LYS A 66 5.74 1.81 12.56
C LYS A 66 5.92 0.42 11.95
N LEU A 67 6.46 0.31 10.74
CA LEU A 67 6.75 -0.97 10.10
C LEU A 67 7.70 -1.82 10.95
N ASP A 68 8.68 -1.21 11.61
CA ASP A 68 9.61 -1.91 12.53
C ASP A 68 8.91 -2.60 13.72
N THR A 69 7.66 -2.22 14.02
CA THR A 69 6.84 -2.85 15.08
C THR A 69 5.99 -4.04 14.60
N ILE A 70 5.97 -4.31 13.29
CA ILE A 70 5.10 -5.31 12.67
C ILE A 70 5.91 -6.58 12.38
N ILE A 71 5.37 -7.74 12.73
CA ILE A 71 5.96 -9.04 12.39
C ILE A 71 5.70 -9.35 10.92
N GLY A 72 6.70 -9.90 10.23
CA GLY A 72 6.57 -10.26 8.81
C GLY A 72 6.78 -9.10 7.84
N VAL A 73 7.39 -8.00 8.30
CA VAL A 73 7.84 -6.94 7.39
C VAL A 73 9.02 -7.40 6.57
N SER A 74 8.97 -7.09 5.28
CA SER A 74 10.07 -7.24 4.35
C SER A 74 10.51 -5.90 3.80
N SER A 75 11.59 -5.91 3.02
CA SER A 75 12.03 -4.75 2.27
C SER A 75 10.95 -4.18 1.37
N LYS A 76 9.92 -4.93 0.97
CA LYS A 76 8.79 -4.54 0.11
C LYS A 76 7.63 -3.87 0.86
N SER A 77 7.61 -3.94 2.19
CA SER A 77 6.52 -3.41 3.03
C SER A 77 6.32 -1.93 2.84
N ARG A 78 5.05 -1.52 2.80
CA ARG A 78 4.61 -0.12 2.90
C ARG A 78 3.31 -0.03 3.67
N LEU A 79 3.06 1.11 4.29
CA LEU A 79 1.72 1.46 4.79
C LEU A 79 0.97 2.19 3.68
N ALA A 80 -0.07 1.58 3.11
CA ALA A 80 -0.76 2.13 1.95
C ALA A 80 -1.30 3.56 2.17
N CYS A 81 -1.61 3.93 3.42
CA CYS A 81 -2.04 5.30 3.74
C CYS A 81 -0.93 6.35 3.60
N GLN A 82 0.35 5.96 3.68
CA GLN A 82 1.52 6.84 3.56
C GLN A 82 2.07 6.91 2.13
N VAL A 83 1.58 6.04 1.24
CA VAL A 83 2.06 5.96 -0.13
C VAL A 83 1.24 6.89 -1.02
N LYS A 84 1.93 7.75 -1.77
CA LYS A 84 1.35 8.48 -2.91
C LYS A 84 1.80 7.85 -4.21
N LEU A 85 0.87 7.67 -5.13
CA LEU A 85 1.12 7.14 -6.46
C LEU A 85 1.75 8.22 -7.36
N GLY A 86 2.65 7.80 -8.25
CA GLY A 86 3.22 8.63 -9.30
C GLY A 86 2.54 8.36 -10.64
N THR A 87 3.31 8.43 -11.72
CA THR A 87 2.85 8.18 -13.10
C THR A 87 3.30 6.83 -13.66
N GLU A 88 4.08 6.06 -12.91
CA GLU A 88 4.55 4.74 -13.32
C GLU A 88 3.64 3.65 -12.75
N PRO A 89 3.44 2.53 -13.47
CA PRO A 89 2.63 1.41 -12.99
C PRO A 89 3.15 0.82 -11.68
N VAL A 90 2.23 0.37 -10.82
CA VAL A 90 2.55 -0.20 -9.52
C VAL A 90 1.77 -1.50 -9.31
N THR A 91 2.47 -2.53 -8.82
CA THR A 91 1.83 -3.78 -8.39
C THR A 91 1.93 -3.89 -6.87
N VAL A 92 0.80 -4.14 -6.23
CA VAL A 92 0.69 -4.32 -4.78
C VAL A 92 0.03 -5.64 -4.44
N GLU A 93 0.43 -6.19 -3.31
CA GLU A 93 -0.16 -7.40 -2.76
C GLU A 93 -0.82 -7.06 -1.43
N LEU A 94 -2.12 -7.35 -1.35
CA LEU A 94 -2.90 -7.21 -0.14
C LEU A 94 -2.62 -8.39 0.78
N LEU A 95 -2.24 -8.04 1.99
CA LEU A 95 -2.05 -8.99 3.06
C LEU A 95 -3.43 -9.39 3.59
N GLY A 96 -3.99 -10.44 2.98
CA GLY A 96 -5.23 -11.03 3.43
C GLY A 96 -5.10 -11.60 4.85
N ALA A 97 -6.21 -12.09 5.41
CA ALA A 97 -6.26 -12.75 6.74
C ALA A 97 -5.33 -13.97 6.89
N LEU A 98 -4.60 -14.34 5.84
CA LEU A 98 -3.65 -15.45 5.76
C LEU A 98 -2.17 -15.02 5.69
N SER A 99 -1.82 -13.74 5.68
CA SER A 99 -0.42 -13.29 5.64
C SER A 99 0.32 -13.45 6.98
N GLY A 100 -0.21 -14.29 7.87
CA GLY A 100 0.33 -14.60 9.19
C GLY A 100 0.90 -16.01 9.32
N PHE A 101 1.20 -16.69 8.21
CA PHE A 101 1.95 -17.95 8.17
C PHE A 101 2.92 -17.98 7.00
#